data_AF-A0A1Y5FPN5-F1
#
_entry.id   AF-A0A1Y5FPN5-F1
#
_cell.length_a   1.000
_cell.length_b   1.000
_cell.length_c   1.000
_cell.angle_alpha   90.00
_cell.angle_beta   90.00
_cell.angle_gamma   90.00
#
_symmetry.space_group_name_H-M   'P 1'
#
loop_
_entity.id
_entity.type
_entity.pdbx_description
1 polymer ?
#
loop_
_entity_poly.entity_id
_entity_poly.type
_entity_poly.pdbx_seq_one_letter_code
_entity_poly.pdbx_strand_id
1 'polypeptide(L)' 'MSQRVQYLGRHNPEITLGQKIWQLNWGMIVLICMIAAIGLGMLYSAANGNFDPWASRQAIRFGVGFVFMLVVALIDIRIW' A
#
# COMPACT_ATOMS: atom_id res chain seq x y z
N MET A 1 -7.82 -51.22 -7.05
CA MET A 1 -6.66 -50.79 -6.22
C MET A 1 -5.59 -50.15 -7.13
N SER A 2 -5.83 -48.97 -7.73
CA SER A 2 -4.85 -48.32 -8.63
C SER A 2 -5.06 -46.80 -8.87
N GLN A 3 -5.49 -46.03 -7.87
CA GLN A 3 -5.69 -44.57 -8.02
C GLN A 3 -4.98 -43.72 -6.95
N ARG A 4 -4.04 -44.28 -6.19
CA ARG A 4 -3.48 -43.65 -4.98
C ARG A 4 -2.30 -42.70 -5.19
N VAL A 5 -1.85 -42.44 -6.42
CA VAL A 5 -0.55 -41.77 -6.65
C VAL A 5 -0.62 -40.58 -7.61
N GLN A 6 -1.82 -40.08 -7.90
CA GLN A 6 -2.02 -39.02 -8.87
C GLN A 6 -1.66 -37.64 -8.27
N TYR A 7 -0.35 -37.36 -8.28
CA TYR A 7 0.26 -36.04 -8.40
C TYR A 7 0.04 -35.06 -7.25
N LEU A 8 0.82 -35.28 -6.19
CA LEU A 8 1.31 -34.28 -5.25
C LEU A 8 2.24 -33.24 -5.94
N GLY A 9 1.86 -32.76 -7.12
CA GLY A 9 2.49 -31.63 -7.78
C GLY A 9 1.82 -30.35 -7.30
N ARG A 10 2.03 -29.99 -6.02
CA ARG A 10 1.69 -28.65 -5.55
C ARG A 10 2.63 -27.69 -6.27
N HIS A 11 2.24 -27.27 -7.47
CA HIS A 11 2.78 -26.08 -8.08
C HIS A 11 2.45 -24.98 -7.09
N ASN A 12 3.43 -24.60 -6.26
CA ASN A 12 3.36 -23.31 -5.59
C ASN A 12 3.49 -22.31 -6.74
N PRO A 13 2.41 -21.63 -7.18
CA PRO A 13 2.59 -20.56 -8.13
C PRO A 13 3.56 -19.60 -7.46
N GLU A 14 4.74 -19.43 -8.05
CA GLU A 14 5.70 -18.45 -7.59
C GLU A 14 5.01 -17.09 -7.76
N ILE A 15 4.48 -16.55 -6.66
CA ILE A 15 3.68 -15.34 -6.70
C ILE A 15 4.61 -14.21 -7.13
N THR A 16 4.47 -13.78 -8.39
CA THR A 16 5.25 -12.69 -8.95
C THR A 16 4.96 -11.40 -8.15
N LEU A 17 5.94 -10.51 -8.05
CA LEU A 17 5.80 -9.23 -7.34
C LEU A 17 4.54 -8.43 -7.77
N GLY A 18 4.18 -8.48 -9.05
CA GLY A 18 2.94 -7.86 -9.55
C GLY A 18 1.65 -8.47 -8.97
N GLN A 19 1.62 -9.79 -8.75
CA GLN A 19 0.49 -10.46 -8.10
C GLN A 19 0.40 -10.11 -6.61
N LYS A 20 1.55 -9.94 -5.93
CA LYS A 20 1.57 -9.45 -4.54
C LYS A 20 0.98 -8.05 -4.43
N ILE A 21 1.33 -7.14 -5.34
CA ILE A 21 0.78 -5.76 -5.37
C ILE A 21 -0.73 -5.78 -5.59
N TRP A 22 -1.23 -6.66 -6.46
CA TRP A 22 -2.67 -6.78 -6.72
C TRP A 22 -3.44 -7.39 -5.54
N GLN A 23 -2.81 -8.27 -4.75
CA GLN A 23 -3.38 -8.84 -3.54
C GLN A 23 -3.45 -7.86 -2.36
N LEU A 24 -2.82 -6.69 -2.46
CA LEU A 24 -2.95 -5.65 -1.45
C LEU A 24 -4.41 -5.18 -1.36
N ASN A 25 -4.86 -4.84 -0.15
CA ASN A 25 -6.18 -4.27 0.04
C ASN A 25 -6.21 -2.83 -0.50
N TRP A 26 -6.53 -2.69 -1.78
CA TRP A 26 -6.66 -1.41 -2.47
C TRP A 26 -7.69 -0.48 -1.82
N GLY A 27 -8.74 -1.03 -1.19
CA GLY A 27 -9.72 -0.25 -0.44
C GLY A 27 -9.08 0.47 0.75
N MET A 28 -8.19 -0.20 1.48
CA MET A 28 -7.45 0.39 2.59
C MET A 28 -6.48 1.48 2.12
N ILE A 29 -5.77 1.25 1.00
CA ILE A 29 -4.84 2.22 0.41
C ILE A 29 -5.59 3.49 0.00
N VAL A 30 -6.72 3.34 -0.70
CA VAL A 30 -7.55 4.48 -1.12
C VAL A 30 -8.08 5.24 0.10
N LEU A 31 -8.53 4.53 1.14
CA LEU A 31 -9.03 5.16 2.36
C LEU A 31 -7.96 6.00 3.07
N ILE A 32 -6.73 5.49 3.15
CA ILE A 32 -5.57 6.25 3.69
C ILE A 32 -5.32 7.51 2.84
N CYS A 33 -5.34 7.38 1.51
CA CYS A 33 -5.19 8.52 0.60
C CYS A 33 -6.32 9.55 0.75
N MET A 34 -7.57 9.12 0.96
CA MET A 34 -8.69 10.04 1.21
C MET A 34 -8.50 10.82 2.49
N ILE A 35 -8.11 10.15 3.59
CA ILE A 35 -7.85 10.81 4.87
C ILE A 35 -6.72 11.83 4.73
N ALA A 36 -5.65 11.47 4.01
CA ALA A 36 -4.54 12.38 3.75
C ALA A 36 -4.97 13.58 2.88
N ALA A 37 -5.79 13.37 1.86
CA ALA A 37 -6.32 14.44 1.01
C ALA A 37 -7.20 15.41 1.81
N ILE A 38 -8.05 14.89 2.71
CA ILE A 38 -8.85 15.71 3.63
C ILE A 38 -7.95 16.52 4.56
N GLY A 39 -6.90 15.90 5.12
CA GLY A 39 -5.87 16.58 5.92
C GLY A 39 -5.21 17.74 5.17
N LEU A 40 -4.73 17.49 3.95
CA LEU A 40 -4.11 18.52 3.11
C LEU A 40 -5.11 19.63 2.75
N GLY A 41 -6.36 19.29 2.45
CA GLY A 41 -7.42 20.25 2.17
C GLY A 41 -7.74 21.14 3.37
N MET A 42 -7.76 20.57 4.58
CA MET A 42 -7.92 21.35 5.82
C MET A 42 -6.76 22.32 6.04
N LEU A 43 -5.52 21.89 5.80
CA LEU A 43 -4.35 22.77 5.92
C LEU A 43 -4.34 23.87 4.85
N TYR A 44 -4.74 23.55 3.62
CA TYR A 44 -4.88 24.53 2.54
C TYR A 44 -5.92 25.61 2.88
N SER A 45 -7.06 25.19 3.45
CA SER A 45 -8.12 26.11 3.91
C SER A 45 -7.63 27.01 5.05
N ALA A 46 -6.94 26.43 6.05
CA ALA A 46 -6.38 27.18 7.17
C ALA A 46 -5.31 28.20 6.75
N ALA A 47 -4.63 27.96 5.63
CA ALA A 47 -3.60 28.83 5.08
C ALA A 47 -4.14 29.90 4.11
N ASN A 48 -5.46 30.16 4.10
CA ASN A 48 -6.10 31.15 3.23
C ASN A 48 -5.86 30.88 1.72
N GLY A 49 -5.74 29.60 1.34
CA GLY A 49 -5.44 29.19 -0.03
C GLY A 49 -3.96 29.14 -0.40
N ASN A 50 -3.06 29.30 0.57
CA ASN A 50 -1.63 29.10 0.35
C ASN A 50 -1.20 27.65 0.67
N PHE A 51 -0.42 27.03 -0.21
CA PHE A 51 0.14 25.70 0.04
C PHE A 51 1.30 25.71 1.04
N ASP A 52 1.90 26.88 1.27
CA ASP A 52 3.01 27.07 2.20
C ASP A 52 2.58 27.72 3.53
N PRO A 53 3.18 27.33 4.66
CA PRO A 53 4.24 26.31 4.84
C PRO A 53 3.76 24.93 5.29
N TRP A 54 2.49 24.77 5.68
CA TRP A 54 2.04 23.60 6.43
C TRP A 54 1.63 22.43 5.53
N ALA A 55 0.87 22.70 4.46
CA ALA A 55 0.36 21.68 3.56
C ALA A 55 1.52 21.00 2.81
N SER A 56 2.50 21.77 2.32
CA SER A 56 3.73 21.25 1.71
C SER A 56 4.47 20.27 2.62
N ARG A 57 4.73 20.66 3.89
CA ARG A 57 5.42 19.80 4.85
C ARG A 57 4.62 18.54 5.19
N GLN A 58 3.29 18.61 5.24
CA GLN A 58 2.44 17.44 5.47
C GLN A 58 2.45 16.52 4.25
N ALA A 59 2.38 17.06 3.03
CA ALA A 59 2.43 16.29 1.79
C ALA A 59 3.73 15.51 1.65
N ILE A 60 4.87 16.13 1.99
CA ILE A 60 6.18 15.45 2.01
C ILE A 60 6.18 14.29 3.02
N ARG A 61 5.70 14.52 4.25
CA ARG A 61 5.65 13.46 5.28
C ARG A 61 4.72 12.31 4.87
N PHE A 62 3.56 12.64 4.30
CA PHE A 62 2.63 11.65 3.79
C PHE A 62 3.25 10.86 2.64
N GLY A 63 3.91 11.52 1.69
CA GLY A 63 4.59 10.86 0.57
C GLY A 63 5.68 9.89 1.04
N VAL A 64 6.52 10.30 1.99
CA VAL A 64 7.55 9.43 2.57
C VAL A 64 6.92 8.24 3.29
N GLY A 65 5.89 8.46 4.11
CA GLY A 65 5.18 7.38 4.81
C GLY A 65 4.45 6.42 3.87
N PHE A 66 3.88 6.94 2.78
CA PHE A 66 3.18 6.15 1.78
C PHE A 66 4.14 5.23 1.01
N VAL A 67 5.29 5.76 0.57
CA VAL A 67 6.34 4.97 -0.06
C VAL A 67 6.87 3.91 0.91
N PHE A 68 7.09 4.28 2.17
CA PHE A 68 7.54 3.33 3.19
C PHE A 68 6.52 2.20 3.41
N MET A 69 5.24 2.52 3.50
CA MET A 69 4.15 1.53 3.59
C MET A 69 4.19 0.55 2.41
N LEU A 70 4.37 1.05 1.18
CA LEU A 70 4.45 0.19 -0.02
C LEU A 70 5.68 -0.71 0.01
N VAL A 71 6.84 -0.20 0.42
CA VAL A 71 8.07 -1.01 0.58
C VAL A 71 7.85 -2.11 1.60
N VAL A 72 7.27 -1.80 2.76
CA VAL A 72 6.96 -2.79 3.80
C VAL A 72 5.94 -3.81 3.30
N ALA A 73 4.92 -3.39 2.55
CA ALA A 73 3.91 -4.28 1.98
C ALA A 73 4.48 -5.26 0.94
N LEU A 74 5.62 -4.94 0.31
CA LEU A 74 6.33 -5.81 -0.62
C LEU A 74 7.24 -6.84 0.07
N ILE A 75 7.57 -6.63 1.36
CA ILE A 75 8.34 -7.60 2.15
C ILE A 75 7.47 -8.84 2.38
N ASP A 76 8.04 -10.01 2.10
CA ASP A 76 7.36 -11.27 2.34
C ASP A 76 7.16 -11.49 3.85
N ILE A 77 5.94 -11.83 4.27
CA ILE A 77 5.62 -12.11 5.67
C ILE A 77 6.50 -13.22 6.27
N ARG A 78 7.08 -14.11 5.46
CA ARG A 78 7.99 -15.17 5.95
C ARG A 78 9.35 -14.66 6.42
N ILE A 79 9.68 -13.41 6.15
CA ILE A 79 10.91 -12.75 6.62
C ILE A 79 10.71 -12.16 8.04
N TRP A 80 9.46 -12.09 8.51
CA TRP A 80 9.09 -11.62 9.85
C TRP A 80 8.99 -12.79 10.82
#